data_AF-A0A9X2M771-F1
#
_entry.id   AF-A0A9X2M771-F1
#
_cell.length_a   1.000
_cell.length_b   1.000
_cell.length_c   1.000
_cell.angle_alpha   90.00
_cell.angle_beta   90.00
_cell.angle_gamma   90.00
#
_symmetry.space_group_name_H-M   'P 1'
#
loop_
_entity.id
_entity.type
_entity.pdbx_description
1 polymer ?
#
loop_
_entity_poly.entity_id
_entity_poly.type
_entity_poly.pdbx_seq_one_letter_code
_entity_poly.pdbx_strand_id
1 'polypeptide(L)'
;MSQEQTPRPGRTTAADWLRGPLVPGFTEPAGGAAADETWYCAACRKGDALTFSLTTVMDSAGHHVLALPSDITSSHFAVVSGDTTLYEGDGVSGGALTVPPDKAPYTVVYDQTRTNDDFRQSLTTHTEWTFASGHSGGRTVPDNWTCVSEAGEYDGPAKCSALPVVVPRYQLDTAPDGTSPAGDAHLVVGFGHVPGVVAPPAVTEAAVEVSFDGGERWTEASVTALGEGRFRADWTTPDAAAGRDASLRVTGTDADGNAVTQTVKAAFTVAADRG
;
A
#
# COMPACT_ATOMS: atom_id res chain seq x y z
N MET A 1 10.99 4.59 10.78
CA MET A 1 10.93 5.31 12.07
C MET A 1 10.07 4.50 13.02
N SER A 2 10.68 3.85 14.01
CA SER A 2 9.94 3.35 15.17
C SER A 2 9.20 4.53 15.79
N GLN A 3 7.97 4.32 16.27
CA GLN A 3 7.49 5.21 17.32
C GLN A 3 8.52 5.16 18.46
N GLU A 4 9.28 6.23 18.66
CA GLU A 4 9.94 6.46 19.92
C GLU A 4 8.86 6.81 20.94
N GLN A 5 8.17 5.79 21.44
CA GLN A 5 7.59 5.88 22.76
C GLN A 5 8.76 5.99 23.72
N THR A 6 9.06 7.20 24.21
CA THR A 6 10.03 7.38 25.28
C THR A 6 9.67 6.39 26.39
N PRO A 7 10.49 5.38 26.67
CA PRO A 7 10.17 4.40 27.68
C PRO A 7 10.06 5.16 29.00
N ARG A 8 8.85 5.23 29.57
CA ARG A 8 8.71 5.73 30.93
C ARG A 8 9.21 4.61 31.84
N PRO A 9 10.24 4.85 32.69
CA PRO A 9 10.68 3.83 33.63
C PRO A 9 9.49 3.29 34.41
N GLY A 10 9.30 1.96 34.39
CA GLY A 10 8.18 1.29 35.05
C GLY A 10 6.90 1.13 34.22
N ARG A 11 6.86 1.55 32.95
CA ARG A 11 5.74 1.28 32.03
C ARG A 11 6.19 0.41 30.86
N THR A 12 5.63 -0.80 30.76
CA THR A 12 5.77 -1.65 29.58
C THR A 12 4.69 -1.29 28.57
N THR A 13 5.06 -1.13 27.31
CA THR A 13 4.14 -1.00 26.18
C THR A 13 4.29 -2.23 25.29
N ALA A 14 3.16 -2.83 24.90
CA ALA A 14 3.15 -3.88 23.91
C ALA A 14 3.43 -3.26 22.54
N ALA A 15 4.36 -3.84 21.81
CA ALA A 15 4.60 -3.50 20.41
C ALA A 15 4.14 -4.69 19.56
N ASP A 16 3.18 -4.44 18.68
CA ASP A 16 2.61 -5.44 17.77
C ASP A 16 3.31 -5.34 16.41
N TRP A 17 4.44 -6.04 16.27
CA TRP A 17 5.20 -6.10 15.02
C TRP A 17 4.62 -7.14 14.08
N LEU A 18 4.72 -6.89 12.76
CA LEU A 18 4.40 -7.85 11.69
C LEU A 18 2.94 -8.31 11.63
N ARG A 19 2.01 -7.52 12.19
CA ARG A 19 0.58 -7.78 12.00
C ARG A 19 0.21 -7.59 10.54
N GLY A 20 -0.27 -8.67 9.92
CA GLY A 20 -0.59 -8.70 8.50
C GLY A 20 -1.86 -7.92 8.11
N PRO A 21 -2.15 -7.85 6.80
CA PRO A 21 -1.30 -8.32 5.71
C PRO A 21 0.00 -7.51 5.58
N LEU A 22 1.07 -8.16 5.11
CA LEU A 22 2.37 -7.55 4.87
C LEU A 22 2.50 -7.21 3.39
N VAL A 23 2.35 -5.94 3.03
CA VAL A 23 2.14 -5.52 1.63
C VAL A 23 3.18 -4.51 1.15
N PRO A 24 3.44 -4.41 -0.17
CA PRO A 24 4.13 -3.26 -0.71
C PRO A 24 3.26 -2.01 -0.61
N GLY A 25 3.91 -0.85 -0.51
CA GLY A 25 3.25 0.44 -0.37
C GLY A 25 4.24 1.59 -0.47
N PHE A 26 3.92 2.70 0.18
CA PHE A 26 4.77 3.89 0.23
C PHE A 26 5.18 4.15 1.65
N THR A 27 6.44 4.55 1.87
CA THR A 27 6.84 5.00 3.19
C THR A 27 6.01 6.21 3.61
N GLU A 28 5.85 6.39 4.91
CA GLU A 28 5.19 7.57 5.46
C GLU A 28 6.15 8.30 6.39
N PRO A 29 6.13 9.64 6.43
CA PRO A 29 6.79 10.38 7.49
C PRO A 29 6.26 9.87 8.83
N ALA A 30 7.14 9.55 9.77
CA ALA A 30 6.66 9.12 11.09
C ALA A 30 5.90 10.26 11.78
N GLY A 31 4.90 9.90 12.58
CA GLY A 31 4.24 10.85 13.45
C GLY A 31 5.27 11.50 14.39
N GLY A 32 5.44 12.82 14.27
CA GLY A 32 6.43 13.58 15.05
C GLY A 32 7.81 13.73 14.41
N ALA A 33 7.97 13.40 13.12
CA ALA A 33 9.15 13.77 12.34
C ALA A 33 9.48 15.26 12.54
N ALA A 34 10.77 15.56 12.67
CA ALA A 34 11.22 16.92 12.91
C ALA A 34 10.81 17.82 11.72
N ALA A 35 10.42 19.07 12.00
CA ALA A 35 9.95 19.98 10.95
C ALA A 35 11.03 20.29 9.89
N ASP A 36 12.30 20.06 10.22
CA ASP A 36 13.47 20.20 9.36
C ASP A 36 13.93 18.87 8.72
N GLU A 37 13.25 17.76 9.00
CA GLU A 37 13.52 16.49 8.33
C GLU A 37 13.01 16.55 6.89
N THR A 38 13.95 16.38 5.96
CA THR A 38 13.67 16.36 4.52
C THR A 38 13.11 15.00 4.11
N TRP A 39 11.96 15.00 3.43
CA TRP A 39 11.26 13.78 3.04
C TRP A 39 11.31 13.54 1.52
N TYR A 40 11.59 12.31 1.12
CA TYR A 40 11.71 11.94 -0.29
C TYR A 40 10.33 11.72 -0.92
N CYS A 41 10.03 12.43 -2.01
CA CYS A 41 8.74 12.29 -2.67
C CYS A 41 8.64 10.99 -3.47
N ALA A 42 8.12 9.94 -2.82
CA ALA A 42 8.07 8.58 -3.35
C ALA A 42 7.08 8.38 -4.51
N ALA A 43 6.12 9.29 -4.70
CA ALA A 43 5.22 9.31 -5.85
C ALA A 43 4.98 10.75 -6.34
N CYS A 44 5.76 11.20 -7.33
CA CYS A 44 5.64 12.56 -7.87
C CYS A 44 5.85 12.64 -9.36
N ARG A 45 5.50 13.81 -9.89
CA ARG A 45 5.87 14.24 -11.23
C ARG A 45 6.72 15.51 -11.16
N LYS A 46 7.88 15.50 -11.81
CA LYS A 46 8.80 16.64 -11.97
C LYS A 46 8.94 16.94 -13.47
N GLY A 47 8.34 18.03 -13.93
CA GLY A 47 8.16 18.29 -15.36
C GLY A 47 7.42 17.11 -16.00
N ASP A 48 8.12 16.38 -16.86
CA ASP A 48 7.62 15.19 -17.55
C ASP A 48 8.15 13.88 -16.97
N ALA A 49 8.98 13.94 -15.93
CA ALA A 49 9.45 12.75 -15.22
C ALA A 49 8.44 12.32 -14.15
N LEU A 50 7.91 11.12 -14.27
CA LEU A 50 7.12 10.44 -13.25
C LEU A 50 8.07 9.62 -12.37
N THR A 51 7.91 9.67 -11.05
CA THR A 51 8.68 8.88 -10.08
C THR A 51 7.73 8.07 -9.21
N PHE A 52 8.03 6.79 -9.07
CA PHE A 52 7.39 5.86 -8.14
C PHE A 52 8.48 5.09 -7.39
N SER A 53 8.41 5.04 -6.07
CA SER A 53 9.37 4.34 -5.23
C SER A 53 8.62 3.68 -4.08
N LEU A 54 8.56 2.35 -4.12
CA LEU A 54 7.79 1.57 -3.16
C LEU A 54 8.69 1.07 -2.04
N THR A 55 8.12 1.03 -0.84
CA THR A 55 8.56 0.06 0.17
C THR A 55 7.93 -1.28 -0.15
N THR A 56 8.71 -2.33 0.00
CA THR A 56 8.38 -3.66 -0.51
C THR A 56 7.63 -4.51 0.52
N VAL A 57 7.77 -4.16 1.81
CA VAL A 57 7.06 -4.80 2.91
C VAL A 57 6.68 -3.74 3.94
N MET A 58 5.38 -3.62 4.22
CA MET A 58 4.79 -2.79 5.26
C MET A 58 3.77 -3.59 6.06
N ASP A 59 3.81 -3.47 7.39
CA ASP A 59 2.81 -4.05 8.29
C ASP A 59 1.66 -3.07 8.60
N SER A 60 0.59 -3.58 9.22
CA SER A 60 -0.60 -2.78 9.59
C SER A 60 -0.35 -1.66 10.59
N ALA A 61 0.81 -1.64 11.27
CA ALA A 61 1.23 -0.57 12.15
C ALA A 61 2.15 0.46 11.44
N GLY A 62 2.42 0.28 10.15
CA GLY A 62 3.25 1.17 9.32
C GLY A 62 4.75 0.89 9.42
N HIS A 63 5.17 -0.18 10.11
CA HIS A 63 6.56 -0.61 10.08
C HIS A 63 6.88 -1.16 8.70
N HIS A 64 8.04 -0.78 8.15
CA HIS A 64 8.35 -1.06 6.76
C HIS A 64 9.84 -1.32 6.53
N VAL A 65 10.14 -1.96 5.40
CA VAL A 65 11.50 -2.22 4.93
C VAL A 65 11.71 -1.52 3.58
N LEU A 66 12.72 -0.67 3.51
CA LEU A 66 13.03 0.14 2.32
C LEU A 66 13.78 -0.62 1.22
N ALA A 67 14.44 -1.73 1.56
CA ALA A 67 15.17 -2.56 0.60
C ALA A 67 14.28 -3.67 0.05
N LEU A 68 14.59 -4.20 -1.14
CA LEU A 68 14.17 -5.55 -1.53
C LEU A 68 14.87 -6.50 -0.55
N PRO A 69 14.19 -7.05 0.47
CA PRO A 69 14.83 -7.98 1.36
C PRO A 69 15.07 -9.28 0.59
N SER A 70 16.05 -10.07 1.03
CA SER A 70 16.50 -11.27 0.31
C SER A 70 15.41 -12.35 0.15
N ASP A 71 14.28 -12.19 0.82
CA ASP A 71 13.11 -13.05 0.76
C ASP A 71 12.14 -12.71 -0.38
N ILE A 72 12.25 -11.53 -1.01
CA ILE A 72 11.54 -11.23 -2.25
C ILE A 72 12.27 -11.93 -3.38
N THR A 73 11.61 -12.92 -3.96
CA THR A 73 12.17 -13.75 -5.02
C THR A 73 11.82 -13.25 -6.41
N SER A 74 10.73 -12.48 -6.54
CA SER A 74 10.42 -11.77 -7.77
C SER A 74 9.65 -10.49 -7.48
N SER A 75 9.90 -9.47 -8.28
CA SER A 75 9.07 -8.27 -8.36
C SER A 75 8.96 -7.85 -9.82
N HIS A 76 7.84 -7.24 -10.17
CA HIS A 76 7.55 -6.71 -11.49
C HIS A 76 6.86 -5.36 -11.35
N PHE A 77 7.35 -4.34 -12.04
CA PHE A 77 6.81 -2.99 -12.01
C PHE A 77 6.56 -2.49 -13.43
N ALA A 78 5.35 -1.99 -13.68
CA ALA A 78 4.98 -1.45 -14.98
C ALA A 78 4.22 -0.12 -14.85
N VAL A 79 4.40 0.76 -15.83
CA VAL A 79 3.65 2.00 -15.99
C VAL A 79 3.00 1.99 -17.37
N VAL A 80 1.69 2.14 -17.40
CA VAL A 80 0.84 2.05 -18.59
C VAL A 80 0.01 3.32 -18.72
N SER A 81 -0.22 3.78 -19.95
CA SER A 81 -1.13 4.88 -20.26
C SER A 81 -1.98 4.50 -21.47
N GLY A 82 -3.29 4.34 -21.27
CA GLY A 82 -4.16 3.73 -22.28
C GLY A 82 -3.68 2.32 -22.63
N ASP A 83 -3.48 2.04 -23.91
CA ASP A 83 -2.99 0.74 -24.39
C ASP A 83 -1.45 0.67 -24.52
N THR A 84 -0.72 1.68 -24.03
CA THR A 84 0.74 1.78 -24.19
C THR A 84 1.46 1.54 -22.87
N THR A 85 2.30 0.50 -22.83
CA THR A 85 3.31 0.32 -21.77
C THR A 85 4.44 1.32 -21.96
N LEU A 86 4.60 2.23 -21.01
CA LEU A 86 5.64 3.27 -21.00
C LEU A 86 6.92 2.77 -20.33
N TYR A 87 6.79 1.89 -19.34
CA TYR A 87 7.90 1.26 -18.64
C TYR A 87 7.48 -0.10 -18.11
N GLU A 88 8.45 -1.02 -18.07
CA GLU A 88 8.33 -2.34 -17.48
C GLU A 88 9.72 -2.78 -16.97
N GLY A 89 9.76 -3.39 -15.79
CA GLY A 89 11.01 -3.85 -15.19
C GLY A 89 10.80 -4.94 -14.15
N ASP A 90 11.64 -5.96 -14.19
CA ASP A 90 11.69 -7.03 -13.19
C ASP A 90 12.78 -6.76 -12.15
N GLY A 91 12.56 -7.21 -10.92
CA GLY A 91 13.53 -7.07 -9.83
C GLY A 91 13.71 -5.64 -9.32
N VAL A 92 12.73 -4.77 -9.58
CA VAL A 92 12.70 -3.36 -9.16
C VAL A 92 11.44 -3.07 -8.33
N SER A 93 11.51 -2.10 -7.42
CA SER A 93 10.38 -1.66 -6.58
C SER A 93 9.83 -0.28 -6.99
N GLY A 94 10.02 0.07 -8.26
CA GLY A 94 9.65 1.38 -8.81
C GLY A 94 10.68 1.88 -9.81
N GLY A 95 10.57 3.16 -10.16
CA GLY A 95 11.47 3.81 -11.11
C GLY A 95 11.12 5.27 -11.35
N ALA A 96 11.96 5.93 -12.14
CA ALA A 96 11.70 7.23 -12.71
C ALA A 96 11.71 7.11 -14.24
N LEU A 97 10.73 7.71 -14.91
CA LEU A 97 10.56 7.63 -16.35
C LEU A 97 9.96 8.92 -16.93
N THR A 98 10.31 9.24 -18.17
CA THR A 98 9.69 10.35 -18.89
C THR A 98 8.34 9.89 -19.44
N VAL A 99 7.29 10.67 -19.20
CA VAL A 99 5.93 10.44 -19.72
C VAL A 99 5.47 11.63 -20.58
N PRO A 100 4.48 11.46 -21.48
CA PRO A 100 3.97 12.57 -22.29
C PRO A 100 3.51 13.77 -21.44
N PRO A 101 3.72 15.03 -21.89
CA PRO A 101 3.43 16.23 -21.09
C PRO A 101 1.95 16.49 -20.84
N ASP A 102 1.09 16.10 -21.78
CA ASP A 102 -0.35 16.27 -21.66
C ASP A 102 -0.91 15.48 -20.49
N LYS A 103 -2.00 15.99 -19.90
CA LYS A 103 -2.70 15.27 -18.83
C LYS A 103 -3.30 13.98 -19.40
N ALA A 104 -2.90 12.84 -18.84
CA ALA A 104 -3.33 11.52 -19.24
C ALA A 104 -3.66 10.63 -18.02
N PRO A 105 -4.51 9.60 -18.20
CA PRO A 105 -4.66 8.53 -17.21
C PRO A 105 -3.46 7.59 -17.25
N TYR A 106 -2.99 7.18 -16.08
CA TYR A 106 -1.93 6.19 -15.90
C TYR A 106 -2.43 5.03 -15.04
N THR A 107 -1.97 3.83 -15.37
CA THR A 107 -2.05 2.65 -14.52
C THR A 107 -0.62 2.25 -14.15
N VAL A 108 -0.37 2.09 -12.85
CA VAL A 108 0.88 1.53 -12.34
C VAL A 108 0.57 0.16 -11.76
N VAL A 109 1.31 -0.85 -12.19
CA VAL A 109 1.16 -2.24 -11.74
C VAL A 109 2.42 -2.64 -10.95
N TYR A 110 2.22 -3.26 -9.80
CA TYR A 110 3.29 -3.87 -9.02
C TYR A 110 2.92 -5.27 -8.54
N ASP A 111 3.66 -6.26 -9.03
CA ASP A 111 3.61 -7.62 -8.56
C ASP A 111 4.83 -7.94 -7.70
N GLN A 112 4.62 -8.69 -6.62
CA GLN A 112 5.69 -9.14 -5.76
C GLN A 112 5.40 -10.56 -5.28
N THR A 113 6.42 -11.42 -5.33
CA THR A 113 6.41 -12.74 -4.70
C THR A 113 7.56 -12.85 -3.70
N ARG A 114 7.23 -13.40 -2.54
CA ARG A 114 8.15 -13.71 -1.45
C ARG A 114 8.19 -15.21 -1.23
N THR A 115 9.38 -15.78 -1.19
CA THR A 115 9.55 -17.16 -0.74
C THR A 115 10.71 -17.20 0.26
N ASN A 116 10.38 -17.37 1.53
CA ASN A 116 11.33 -17.74 2.56
C ASN A 116 10.65 -18.58 3.64
N ASP A 117 11.45 -19.21 4.50
CA ASP A 117 10.95 -20.04 5.58
C ASP A 117 10.45 -19.23 6.79
N ASP A 118 10.66 -17.91 6.80
CA ASP A 118 10.32 -17.04 7.94
C ASP A 118 8.91 -16.43 7.82
N PHE A 119 8.40 -16.21 6.61
CA PHE A 119 7.04 -15.73 6.37
C PHE A 119 6.14 -16.87 5.88
N ARG A 120 4.91 -16.91 6.40
CA ARG A 120 3.86 -17.85 5.97
C ARG A 120 2.70 -17.16 5.28
N GLN A 121 2.68 -15.83 5.30
CA GLN A 121 1.56 -14.99 4.89
C GLN A 121 2.01 -13.87 3.98
N SER A 122 1.08 -13.35 3.18
CA SER A 122 1.30 -12.28 2.20
C SER A 122 2.43 -12.61 1.21
N LEU A 123 2.43 -13.85 0.73
CA LEU A 123 3.50 -14.40 -0.12
C LEU A 123 3.47 -13.85 -1.54
N THR A 124 2.28 -13.48 -2.03
CA THR A 124 2.12 -12.89 -3.35
C THR A 124 1.18 -11.71 -3.26
N THR A 125 1.59 -10.59 -3.82
CA THR A 125 0.77 -9.38 -3.93
C THR A 125 0.73 -8.89 -5.36
N HIS A 126 -0.44 -8.44 -5.78
CA HIS A 126 -0.66 -7.74 -7.04
C HIS A 126 -1.37 -6.42 -6.71
N THR A 127 -0.77 -5.29 -7.09
CA THR A 127 -1.32 -3.96 -6.84
C THR A 127 -1.41 -3.17 -8.12
N GLU A 128 -2.57 -2.57 -8.37
CA GLU A 128 -2.79 -1.63 -9.47
C GLU A 128 -3.21 -0.29 -8.89
N TRP A 129 -2.56 0.79 -9.34
CA TRP A 129 -2.96 2.16 -9.07
C TRP A 129 -3.39 2.84 -10.35
N THR A 130 -4.55 3.48 -10.36
CA THR A 130 -5.03 4.29 -11.48
C THR A 130 -5.18 5.74 -11.06
N PHE A 131 -4.60 6.66 -11.82
CA PHE A 131 -4.68 8.10 -11.54
C PHE A 131 -4.47 8.94 -12.80
N ALA A 132 -4.83 10.21 -12.76
CA ALA A 132 -4.53 11.16 -13.84
C ALA A 132 -3.39 12.11 -13.46
N SER A 133 -2.47 12.36 -14.39
CA SER A 133 -1.35 13.28 -14.17
C SER A 133 -0.97 14.01 -15.46
N GLY A 134 -0.44 15.23 -15.36
CA GLY A 134 0.05 16.05 -16.47
C GLY A 134 1.34 16.76 -16.06
N HIS A 135 2.00 17.44 -17.00
CA HIS A 135 3.27 18.15 -16.76
C HIS A 135 3.26 18.94 -15.45
N SER A 136 4.32 18.79 -14.64
CA SER A 136 4.45 19.46 -13.35
C SER A 136 5.61 20.46 -13.33
N GLY A 137 5.32 21.75 -13.50
CA GLY A 137 6.27 22.84 -13.31
C GLY A 137 6.19 23.54 -11.95
N GLY A 138 5.32 23.08 -11.04
CA GLY A 138 4.99 23.78 -9.80
C GLY A 138 4.90 22.86 -8.58
N ARG A 139 5.01 23.46 -7.40
CA ARG A 139 4.95 22.79 -6.10
C ARG A 139 3.51 22.40 -5.74
N THR A 140 3.27 21.12 -5.51
CA THR A 140 2.10 20.66 -4.72
C THR A 140 2.49 19.78 -3.52
N VAL A 141 3.79 19.57 -3.31
CA VAL A 141 4.34 18.88 -2.13
C VAL A 141 4.61 19.86 -0.98
N PRO A 142 4.66 19.40 0.29
CA PRO A 142 5.05 20.23 1.43
C PRO A 142 6.47 20.81 1.35
N ASP A 143 6.77 21.82 2.16
CA ASP A 143 8.04 22.57 2.08
C ASP A 143 9.28 21.80 2.52
N ASN A 144 9.13 20.79 3.37
CA ASN A 144 10.23 19.92 3.81
C ASN A 144 10.39 18.69 2.90
N TRP A 145 9.89 18.73 1.66
CA TRP A 145 9.99 17.62 0.72
C TRP A 145 11.06 17.84 -0.34
N THR A 146 11.66 16.76 -0.77
CA THR A 146 12.64 16.74 -1.85
C THR A 146 12.12 15.90 -3.01
N CYS A 147 12.24 16.46 -4.20
CA CYS A 147 11.94 15.81 -5.46
C CYS A 147 13.21 15.14 -5.99
N VAL A 148 13.09 14.06 -6.75
CA VAL A 148 14.25 13.44 -7.44
C VAL A 148 14.06 13.56 -8.94
N SER A 149 15.17 13.76 -9.65
CA SER A 149 15.22 13.70 -11.10
C SER A 149 15.47 12.28 -11.60
N GLU A 150 15.23 12.03 -12.89
CA GLU A 150 15.57 10.75 -13.53
C GLU A 150 17.06 10.38 -13.41
N ALA A 151 17.93 11.38 -13.25
CA ALA A 151 19.37 11.19 -13.04
C ALA A 151 19.76 10.92 -11.57
N GLY A 152 18.79 10.83 -10.65
CA GLY A 152 19.05 10.61 -9.22
C GLY A 152 19.47 11.86 -8.44
N GLU A 153 19.41 13.05 -9.06
CA GLU A 153 19.68 14.32 -8.37
C GLU A 153 18.47 14.72 -7.51
N TYR A 154 18.76 15.20 -6.30
CA TYR A 154 17.78 15.70 -5.35
C TYR A 154 17.55 17.20 -5.56
N ASP A 155 16.29 17.60 -5.70
CA ASP A 155 15.84 18.97 -5.89
C ASP A 155 14.87 19.40 -4.79
N GLY A 156 14.77 20.71 -4.58
CA GLY A 156 13.80 21.28 -3.64
C GLY A 156 12.33 21.03 -4.05
N PRO A 157 11.40 21.27 -3.12
CA PRO A 157 9.95 20.98 -3.28
C PRO A 157 9.30 21.78 -4.41
N ALA A 158 9.94 22.88 -4.83
CA ALA A 158 9.46 23.75 -5.91
C ALA A 158 9.43 23.09 -7.30
N LYS A 159 9.95 21.87 -7.44
CA LYS A 159 10.18 21.23 -8.73
C LYS A 159 9.19 20.12 -9.07
N CYS A 160 8.37 19.65 -8.13
CA CYS A 160 7.47 18.53 -8.38
C CYS A 160 6.09 18.68 -7.73
N SER A 161 5.16 17.91 -8.26
CA SER A 161 3.82 17.71 -7.72
C SER A 161 3.66 16.27 -7.26
N ALA A 162 3.02 16.05 -6.11
CA ALA A 162 2.64 14.71 -5.68
C ALA A 162 1.61 14.11 -6.64
N LEU A 163 1.70 12.81 -6.90
CA LEU A 163 0.71 12.08 -7.67
C LEU A 163 -0.49 11.75 -6.77
N PRO A 164 -1.75 11.81 -7.25
CA PRO A 164 -2.93 11.53 -6.45
C PRO A 164 -3.16 10.00 -6.33
N VAL A 165 -2.14 9.29 -5.87
CA VAL A 165 -2.14 7.82 -5.74
C VAL A 165 -2.83 7.44 -4.43
N VAL A 166 -3.90 6.66 -4.51
CA VAL A 166 -4.63 6.13 -3.35
C VAL A 166 -3.86 4.95 -2.76
N VAL A 167 -3.83 4.82 -1.42
CA VAL A 167 -3.14 3.74 -0.70
C VAL A 167 -4.02 3.15 0.41
N PRO A 168 -4.06 1.81 0.57
CA PRO A 168 -4.77 1.16 1.67
C PRO A 168 -3.92 1.09 2.94
N ARG A 169 -4.59 1.11 4.10
CA ARG A 169 -4.05 0.80 5.43
C ARG A 169 -4.96 -0.21 6.10
N TYR A 170 -4.44 -1.39 6.40
CA TYR A 170 -5.21 -2.51 6.90
C TYR A 170 -5.24 -2.54 8.43
N GLN A 171 -6.40 -2.87 8.99
CA GLN A 171 -6.57 -3.21 10.40
C GLN A 171 -7.38 -4.51 10.46
N LEU A 172 -6.64 -5.62 10.40
CA LEU A 172 -7.20 -6.97 10.46
C LEU A 172 -7.00 -7.55 11.87
N ASP A 173 -8.08 -8.07 12.44
CA ASP A 173 -8.05 -8.69 13.76
C ASP A 173 -7.54 -10.14 13.68
N THR A 174 -6.23 -10.30 13.51
CA THR A 174 -5.56 -11.60 13.64
C THR A 174 -4.90 -11.77 15.00
N ALA A 175 -4.78 -13.00 15.47
CA ALA A 175 -3.84 -13.37 16.51
C ALA A 175 -2.38 -13.08 16.07
N PRO A 176 -1.41 -13.03 17.00
CA PRO A 176 0.00 -12.74 16.66
C PRO A 176 0.66 -13.73 15.70
N ASP A 177 0.11 -14.94 15.56
CA ASP A 177 0.53 -15.94 14.56
C ASP A 177 -0.15 -15.75 13.19
N GLY A 178 -0.89 -14.65 13.02
CA GLY A 178 -1.61 -14.32 11.79
C GLY A 178 -2.90 -15.10 11.59
N THR A 179 -3.42 -15.78 12.62
CA THR A 179 -4.65 -16.58 12.48
C THR A 179 -5.92 -15.79 12.83
N SER A 180 -7.02 -16.12 12.16
CA SER A 180 -8.38 -15.66 12.47
C SER A 180 -9.34 -16.86 12.56
N PRO A 181 -10.27 -16.91 13.52
CA PRO A 181 -11.23 -18.02 13.61
C PRO A 181 -12.19 -18.07 12.41
N ALA A 182 -12.83 -19.23 12.23
CA ALA A 182 -14.02 -19.35 11.39
C ALA A 182 -15.22 -18.61 12.03
N GLY A 183 -16.27 -18.35 11.24
CA GLY A 183 -17.42 -17.55 11.63
C GLY A 183 -17.30 -16.08 11.23
N ASP A 184 -17.99 -15.20 11.95
CA ASP A 184 -18.03 -13.77 11.66
C ASP A 184 -16.64 -13.14 11.76
N ALA A 185 -16.23 -12.46 10.69
CA ALA A 185 -14.93 -11.83 10.57
C ALA A 185 -15.08 -10.43 9.96
N HIS A 186 -14.11 -9.58 10.23
CA HIS A 186 -14.11 -8.22 9.70
C HIS A 186 -12.70 -7.67 9.50
N LEU A 187 -12.63 -6.65 8.65
CA LEU A 187 -11.46 -5.85 8.35
C LEU A 187 -11.89 -4.38 8.42
N VAL A 188 -11.11 -3.54 9.09
CA VAL A 188 -11.18 -2.10 8.84
C VAL A 188 -10.06 -1.74 7.86
N VAL A 189 -10.43 -1.12 6.75
CA VAL A 189 -9.48 -0.58 5.78
C VAL A 189 -9.63 0.93 5.73
N GLY A 190 -8.52 1.64 5.96
CA GLY A 190 -8.42 3.07 5.73
C GLY A 190 -7.79 3.32 4.38
N PHE A 191 -8.39 4.15 3.56
CA PHE A 191 -7.78 4.64 2.33
C PHE A 191 -7.43 6.11 2.50
N GLY A 192 -6.25 6.47 2.02
CA GLY A 192 -5.83 7.85 1.84
C GLY A 192 -4.95 7.96 0.61
N HIS A 193 -4.16 9.02 0.53
CA HIS A 193 -3.23 9.20 -0.57
C HIS A 193 -1.80 8.99 -0.08
N VAL A 194 -0.91 8.67 -1.02
CA VAL A 194 0.52 8.73 -0.80
C VAL A 194 0.88 10.05 -0.11
N PRO A 195 1.84 10.03 0.85
CA PRO A 195 2.23 11.26 1.52
C PRO A 195 2.67 12.31 0.49
N GLY A 196 2.46 13.59 0.80
CA GLY A 196 2.87 14.71 -0.05
C GLY A 196 1.74 15.31 -0.89
N VAL A 197 0.59 14.64 -1.02
CA VAL A 197 -0.60 15.23 -1.65
C VAL A 197 -1.22 16.26 -0.69
N VAL A 198 -1.23 17.53 -1.09
CA VAL A 198 -1.89 18.61 -0.33
C VAL A 198 -3.37 18.65 -0.68
N ALA A 199 -4.22 18.60 0.34
CA ALA A 199 -5.69 18.58 0.22
C ALA A 199 -6.21 17.51 -0.77
N PRO A 200 -5.92 16.22 -0.51
CA PRO A 200 -6.35 15.15 -1.41
C PRO A 200 -7.88 15.07 -1.51
N PRO A 201 -8.42 14.65 -2.66
CA PRO A 201 -9.84 14.31 -2.77
C PRO A 201 -10.21 13.22 -1.77
N ALA A 202 -11.42 13.27 -1.24
CA ALA A 202 -11.88 12.28 -0.28
C ALA A 202 -12.01 10.90 -0.95
N VAL A 203 -11.59 9.84 -0.26
CA VAL A 203 -11.90 8.47 -0.67
C VAL A 203 -13.35 8.16 -0.29
N THR A 204 -14.19 7.91 -1.30
CA THR A 204 -15.65 7.80 -1.12
C THR A 204 -16.18 6.38 -1.31
N GLU A 205 -15.45 5.54 -2.02
CA GLU A 205 -15.87 4.18 -2.36
C GLU A 205 -14.82 3.16 -1.94
N ALA A 206 -15.30 2.01 -1.49
CA ALA A 206 -14.46 0.87 -1.18
C ALA A 206 -15.19 -0.44 -1.50
N ALA A 207 -14.42 -1.42 -2.00
CA ALA A 207 -14.84 -2.80 -2.14
C ALA A 207 -13.82 -3.71 -1.47
N VAL A 208 -14.30 -4.75 -0.79
CA VAL A 208 -13.44 -5.77 -0.19
C VAL A 208 -13.99 -7.13 -0.58
N GLU A 209 -13.11 -7.98 -1.11
CA GLU A 209 -13.41 -9.36 -1.44
C GLU A 209 -12.48 -10.28 -0.66
N VAL A 210 -13.02 -11.41 -0.21
CA VAL A 210 -12.28 -12.48 0.47
C VAL A 210 -12.36 -13.77 -0.31
N SER A 211 -11.28 -14.52 -0.31
CA SER A 211 -11.20 -15.84 -0.92
C SER A 211 -10.61 -16.84 0.07
N PHE A 212 -11.15 -18.05 0.08
CA PHE A 212 -10.61 -19.17 0.88
C PHE A 212 -10.03 -20.30 0.02
N ASP A 213 -9.89 -20.10 -1.30
CA ASP A 213 -9.37 -21.09 -2.25
C ASP A 213 -8.17 -20.61 -3.07
N GLY A 214 -7.31 -19.78 -2.48
CA GLY A 214 -6.14 -19.23 -3.18
C GLY A 214 -6.49 -18.13 -4.21
N GLY A 215 -7.73 -17.65 -4.19
CA GLY A 215 -8.26 -16.57 -5.03
C GLY A 215 -8.75 -17.04 -6.39
N GLU A 216 -9.22 -18.29 -6.48
CA GLU A 216 -10.01 -18.77 -7.61
C GLU A 216 -11.44 -18.21 -7.54
N ARG A 217 -12.02 -18.14 -6.33
CA ARG A 217 -13.37 -17.60 -6.08
C ARG A 217 -13.33 -16.53 -5.02
N TRP A 218 -14.02 -15.43 -5.31
CA TRP A 218 -14.08 -14.25 -4.46
C TRP A 218 -15.51 -14.08 -3.93
N THR A 219 -15.60 -13.82 -2.62
CA THR A 219 -16.84 -13.46 -1.94
C THR A 219 -16.75 -11.99 -1.57
N GLU A 220 -17.70 -11.20 -2.04
CA GLU A 220 -17.80 -9.79 -1.67
C GLU A 220 -18.20 -9.64 -0.20
N ALA A 221 -17.47 -8.81 0.54
CA ALA A 221 -17.78 -8.47 1.91
C ALA A 221 -18.82 -7.33 1.97
N SER A 222 -19.61 -7.30 3.04
CA SER A 222 -20.51 -6.16 3.28
C SER A 222 -19.70 -4.96 3.76
N VAL A 223 -19.67 -3.88 2.97
CA VAL A 223 -18.86 -2.68 3.27
C VAL A 223 -19.73 -1.57 3.86
N THR A 224 -19.30 -1.03 5.00
CA THR A 224 -19.90 0.15 5.66
C THR A 224 -18.87 1.26 5.80
N ALA A 225 -19.19 2.45 5.32
CA ALA A 225 -18.34 3.63 5.53
C ALA A 225 -18.34 4.05 7.01
N LEU A 226 -17.15 4.29 7.55
CA LEU A 226 -16.93 4.78 8.92
C LEU A 226 -16.60 6.28 8.96
N GLY A 227 -16.46 6.92 7.80
CA GLY A 227 -16.02 8.30 7.65
C GLY A 227 -14.50 8.43 7.50
N GLU A 228 -14.05 9.60 7.03
CA GLU A 228 -12.62 9.94 6.88
C GLU A 228 -11.82 8.91 6.06
N GLY A 229 -12.41 8.38 4.97
CA GLY A 229 -11.77 7.37 4.13
C GLY A 229 -11.65 5.99 4.78
N ARG A 230 -12.28 5.74 5.93
CA ARG A 230 -12.31 4.43 6.58
C ARG A 230 -13.57 3.65 6.27
N PHE A 231 -13.40 2.35 6.08
CA PHE A 231 -14.46 1.42 5.75
C PHE A 231 -14.31 0.14 6.58
N ARG A 232 -15.43 -0.37 7.08
CA ARG A 232 -15.52 -1.69 7.70
C ARG A 232 -16.07 -2.67 6.67
N ALA A 233 -15.38 -3.77 6.47
CA ALA A 233 -15.83 -4.88 5.65
C ALA A 233 -16.10 -6.09 6.55
N ASP A 234 -17.31 -6.62 6.49
CA ASP A 234 -17.76 -7.78 7.27
C ASP A 234 -18.06 -8.97 6.34
N TRP A 235 -17.64 -10.17 6.73
CA TRP A 235 -17.91 -11.43 6.02
C TRP A 235 -18.02 -12.61 6.99
N THR A 236 -18.47 -13.76 6.48
CA THR A 236 -18.46 -15.02 7.24
C THR A 236 -17.37 -15.94 6.68
N THR A 237 -16.44 -16.36 7.54
CA THR A 237 -15.42 -17.36 7.23
C THR A 237 -16.00 -18.77 7.40
N PRO A 238 -16.03 -19.61 6.36
CA PRO A 238 -16.59 -20.96 6.45
C PRO A 238 -15.75 -21.88 7.35
N ASP A 239 -16.39 -22.78 8.11
CA ASP A 239 -15.67 -23.80 8.92
C ASP A 239 -14.77 -24.70 8.05
N ALA A 240 -15.22 -25.00 6.82
CA ALA A 240 -14.44 -25.78 5.85
C ALA A 240 -13.15 -25.07 5.39
N ALA A 241 -12.95 -23.80 5.75
CA ALA A 241 -11.72 -23.07 5.51
C ALA A 241 -10.66 -23.30 6.59
N ALA A 242 -10.98 -23.99 7.70
CA ALA A 242 -10.06 -24.24 8.81
C ALA A 242 -8.70 -24.80 8.34
N GLY A 243 -7.61 -24.19 8.80
CA GLY A 243 -6.24 -24.55 8.44
C GLY A 243 -5.79 -24.10 7.04
N ARG A 244 -6.63 -23.37 6.30
CA ARG A 244 -6.31 -22.82 4.98
C ARG A 244 -6.01 -21.33 5.07
N ASP A 245 -5.24 -20.84 4.11
CA ASP A 245 -4.99 -19.42 3.97
C ASP A 245 -6.13 -18.72 3.22
N ALA A 246 -6.51 -17.56 3.73
CA ALA A 246 -7.43 -16.65 3.07
C ALA A 246 -6.66 -15.59 2.27
N SER A 247 -7.21 -15.18 1.14
CA SER A 247 -6.71 -14.08 0.32
C SER A 247 -7.68 -12.90 0.40
N LEU A 248 -7.14 -11.69 0.32
CA LEU A 248 -7.92 -10.45 0.31
C LEU A 248 -7.70 -9.71 -1.00
N ARG A 249 -8.75 -9.08 -1.52
CA ARG A 249 -8.65 -8.02 -2.52
C ARG A 249 -9.39 -6.82 -2.00
N VAL A 250 -8.72 -5.67 -1.98
CA VAL A 250 -9.34 -4.40 -1.59
C VAL A 250 -9.23 -3.41 -2.72
N THR A 251 -10.28 -2.63 -2.91
CA THR A 251 -10.34 -1.52 -3.86
C THR A 251 -10.77 -0.28 -3.11
N GLY A 252 -10.12 0.86 -3.35
CA GLY A 252 -10.53 2.16 -2.85
C GLY A 252 -10.49 3.20 -3.96
N THR A 253 -11.51 4.05 -4.04
CA THR A 253 -11.65 5.07 -5.10
C THR A 253 -12.01 6.41 -4.50
N ASP A 254 -11.28 7.45 -4.92
CA ASP A 254 -11.52 8.82 -4.52
C ASP A 254 -12.55 9.55 -5.38
N ALA A 255 -12.98 10.72 -4.91
CA ALA A 255 -13.99 11.55 -5.55
C ALA A 255 -13.58 12.06 -6.96
N ASP A 256 -12.29 12.02 -7.29
CA ASP A 256 -11.76 12.38 -8.61
C ASP A 256 -11.57 11.15 -9.52
N GLY A 257 -11.87 9.95 -9.03
CA GLY A 257 -11.76 8.68 -9.75
C GLY A 257 -10.37 8.04 -9.72
N ASN A 258 -9.43 8.55 -8.91
CA ASN A 258 -8.17 7.83 -8.68
C ASN A 258 -8.45 6.62 -7.78
N ALA A 259 -7.77 5.51 -8.03
CA ALA A 259 -8.06 4.26 -7.35
C ALA A 259 -6.82 3.41 -7.10
N VAL A 260 -6.96 2.50 -6.15
CA VAL A 260 -6.03 1.40 -5.90
C VAL A 260 -6.83 0.11 -5.79
N THR A 261 -6.32 -0.95 -6.43
CA THR A 261 -6.75 -2.33 -6.20
C THR A 261 -5.55 -3.13 -5.72
N GLN A 262 -5.60 -3.72 -4.53
CA GLN A 262 -4.54 -4.56 -3.99
C GLN A 262 -5.07 -5.95 -3.66
N THR A 263 -4.54 -6.97 -4.34
CA THR A 263 -4.78 -8.38 -4.06
C THR A 263 -3.60 -8.94 -3.27
N VAL A 264 -3.88 -9.52 -2.11
CA VAL A 264 -2.91 -10.18 -1.22
C VAL A 264 -3.30 -11.66 -1.09
N LYS A 265 -2.44 -12.54 -1.59
CA LYS A 265 -2.59 -13.99 -1.41
C LYS A 265 -2.04 -14.40 -0.04
N ALA A 266 -2.72 -15.35 0.58
CA ALA A 266 -2.42 -15.81 1.93
C ALA A 266 -2.30 -14.65 2.95
N ALA A 267 -3.26 -13.73 2.92
CA ALA A 267 -3.30 -12.54 3.79
C ALA A 267 -3.38 -12.90 5.28
N PHE A 268 -4.12 -13.96 5.62
CA PHE A 268 -4.19 -14.55 6.96
C PHE A 268 -4.53 -16.04 6.87
N THR A 269 -4.38 -16.76 7.97
CA THR A 269 -4.72 -18.19 8.03
C THR A 269 -6.00 -18.39 8.85
N VAL A 270 -6.92 -19.22 8.39
CA VAL A 270 -8.09 -19.59 9.19
C VAL A 270 -7.65 -20.56 10.27
N ALA A 271 -7.88 -20.22 11.54
CA ALA A 271 -7.47 -21.04 12.67
C ALA A 271 -8.07 -22.45 12.52
N ALA A 272 -7.24 -23.47 12.74
CA ALA A 272 -7.75 -24.83 12.91
C ALA A 272 -8.49 -24.91 14.25
N ASP A 273 -9.61 -25.63 14.30
CA ASP A 273 -10.27 -25.93 15.56
C ASP A 273 -9.27 -26.57 16.52
N ARG A 274 -9.11 -25.96 17.69
CA ARG A 274 -8.45 -26.62 18.81
C ARG A 274 -9.44 -27.66 19.34
N GLY A 275 -9.34 -28.87 18.81
CA GLY A 275 -10.06 -30.04 19.33
C GLY A 275 -9.76 -30.32 20.80
#